data_AF-A0A0N0T426-F1
#
_entry.id   AF-A0A0N0T426-F1
#
_cell.length_a   1.000
_cell.length_b   1.000
_cell.length_c   1.000
_cell.angle_alpha   90.00
_cell.angle_beta   90.00
_cell.angle_gamma   90.00
#
_symmetry.space_group_name_H-M   'P 1'
#
loop_
_entity.id
_entity.type
_entity.pdbx_description
1 polymer ?
#
loop_
_entity_poly.entity_id
_entity_poly.type
_entity_poly.pdbx_seq_one_letter_code
_entity_poly.pdbx_strand_id
1 'polypeptide(L)' 'MAKAPVLTPRDIDFPRWYQDLINKAELADNGPVRGTMVIRPYGYGLWERMQQEMDARIKEAGAQNAYFPLLTLQL' A
#
# COMPACT_ATOMS: atom_id res chain seq x y z
N MET A 1 31.71 18.56 -3.25
CA MET A 1 31.19 17.30 -3.83
C MET A 1 29.66 17.35 -3.70
N ALA A 2 28.91 17.40 -4.80
CA ALA A 2 27.45 17.40 -4.73
C ALA A 2 26.95 16.06 -4.17
N LYS A 3 26.02 16.09 -3.22
CA LYS A 3 25.44 14.89 -2.61
C LYS A 3 24.61 14.16 -3.68
N ALA A 4 24.89 12.86 -3.88
CA ALA A 4 24.11 12.06 -4.82
C ALA A 4 22.61 12.05 -4.43
N PRO A 5 21.70 12.08 -5.41
CA PRO A 5 20.27 12.16 -5.14
C PRO A 5 19.78 10.90 -4.40
N VAL A 6 18.89 11.11 -3.43
CA VAL A 6 18.32 10.03 -2.62
C VAL A 6 17.32 9.22 -3.43
N LEU A 7 16.68 9.78 -4.45
CA LEU A 7 15.74 9.06 -5.32
C LEU A 7 16.17 9.20 -6.78
N THR A 8 15.89 8.19 -7.60
CA THR A 8 15.95 8.33 -9.05
C THR A 8 15.03 9.49 -9.50
N PRO A 9 15.45 10.41 -10.39
CA PRO A 9 14.56 11.47 -10.86
C PRO A 9 13.30 10.89 -11.51
N ARG A 10 12.13 11.38 -11.08
CA ARG A 10 10.82 10.84 -11.45
C ARG A 10 10.54 10.92 -12.96
N ASP A 11 11.03 11.99 -13.59
CA ASP A 11 10.90 12.29 -15.02
C ASP A 11 11.83 11.45 -15.91
N ILE A 12 12.88 10.86 -15.33
CA ILE A 12 13.86 10.04 -16.05
C ILE A 12 13.48 8.55 -16.02
N ASP A 13 13.14 8.03 -14.84
CA ASP A 13 12.74 6.63 -14.67
C ASP A 13 11.70 6.52 -13.54
N PHE A 14 10.43 6.64 -13.92
CA PHE A 14 9.30 6.59 -12.99
C PHE A 14 9.19 5.24 -12.26
N PRO A 15 9.26 4.08 -12.94
CA PRO A 15 9.24 2.78 -12.26
C PRO A 15 10.31 2.66 -11.18
N ARG A 16 11.54 3.08 -11.47
CA ARG A 16 12.63 3.02 -10.49
C ARG A 16 12.43 4.02 -9.36
N TRP A 17 12.03 5.25 -9.66
CA TRP A 17 11.70 6.25 -8.65
C TRP A 17 10.63 5.74 -7.67
N TYR A 18 9.58 5.11 -8.19
CA TYR A 18 8.48 4.58 -7.38
C TYR A 18 8.97 3.50 -6.41
N GLN A 19 9.79 2.57 -6.89
CA GLN A 19 10.39 1.54 -6.06
C GLN A 19 11.38 2.12 -5.04
N ASP A 20 12.22 3.08 -5.44
CA ASP A 20 13.13 3.75 -4.51
C ASP A 20 12.34 4.47 -3.40
N LEU A 21 11.22 5.11 -3.74
CA LEU A 21 10.36 5.80 -2.78
C LEU A 21 9.77 4.82 -1.78
N ILE A 22 9.14 3.73 -2.25
CA ILE A 22 8.52 2.72 -1.39
C ILE A 22 9.54 2.15 -0.40
N ASN A 23 10.73 1.79 -0.91
CA ASN A 23 11.77 1.18 -0.08
C ASN A 23 12.37 2.19 0.91
N LYS A 24 12.73 3.40 0.45
CA LYS A 24 13.41 4.40 1.30
C LYS A 24 12.49 5.06 2.31
N ALA A 25 11.19 5.13 2.04
CA ALA A 25 10.19 5.56 2.99
C ALA A 25 9.69 4.42 3.90
N GLU A 26 10.25 3.21 3.76
CA GLU A 26 9.87 2.04 4.55
C GLU A 26 8.35 1.75 4.51
N LEU A 27 7.76 1.84 3.30
CA LEU A 27 6.33 1.61 3.10
C LEU A 27 6.00 0.12 2.93
N ALA A 28 6.81 -0.61 2.15
CA ALA A 28 6.64 -2.03 1.90
C ALA A 28 7.94 -2.69 1.42
N ASP A 29 8.05 -4.00 1.62
CA ASP A 29 9.10 -4.85 1.06
C ASP A 29 8.51 -5.87 0.08
N ASN A 30 9.35 -6.48 -0.75
CA ASN A 30 8.95 -7.63 -1.57
C ASN A 30 8.70 -8.85 -0.68
N GLY A 31 7.59 -9.55 -0.92
CA GLY A 31 7.28 -10.79 -0.25
C GLY A 31 8.05 -11.99 -0.79
N PRO A 32 8.02 -13.14 -0.09
CA PRO A 32 8.73 -14.36 -0.49
C PRO A 32 8.11 -15.05 -1.73
N VAL A 33 6.87 -14.69 -2.08
CA VAL A 33 6.17 -15.20 -3.25
C VAL A 33 6.15 -14.12 -4.32
N ARG A 34 6.42 -14.49 -5.57
CA ARG A 34 6.43 -13.53 -6.68
C ARG A 34 5.09 -12.80 -6.77
N GLY A 35 5.17 -11.47 -6.82
CA GLY A 35 4.00 -10.59 -6.93
C GLY A 35 3.36 -10.22 -5.60
N THR A 36 3.90 -10.67 -4.45
CA THR A 36 3.42 -10.26 -3.13
C THR A 36 4.34 -9.21 -2.51
N MET A 37 3.79 -8.47 -1.55
CA MET A 37 4.51 -7.47 -0.77
C MET A 37 4.23 -7.67 0.71
N VAL A 38 5.19 -7.33 1.56
CA VAL A 38 5.00 -7.17 3.00
C VAL A 38 4.87 -5.68 3.28
N ILE A 39 3.67 -5.23 3.63
CA ILE A 39 3.42 -3.82 3.95
C ILE A 39 3.97 -3.53 5.35
N ARG A 40 4.85 -2.54 5.45
CA ARG A 40 5.50 -2.14 6.72
C ARG A 40 4.56 -1.28 7.56
N PRO A 41 4.84 -1.09 8.87
CA PRO A 41 3.97 -0.33 9.77
C PRO A 41 3.65 1.09 9.26
N TYR A 42 4.62 1.79 8.66
CA TYR A 42 4.37 3.14 8.14
C TYR A 42 3.41 3.12 6.94
N GLY A 43 3.58 2.18 6.00
CA GLY A 43 2.66 1.99 4.88
C GLY A 43 1.28 1.52 5.32
N TYR A 44 1.22 0.59 6.28
CA TYR A 44 -0.04 0.06 6.80
C TYR A 44 -0.82 1.13 7.58
N GLY A 45 -0.14 2.00 8.34
CA GLY A 45 -0.78 3.11 9.03
C GLY A 45 -1.45 4.12 8.09
N LEU A 46 -0.95 4.29 6.86
CA LEU A 46 -1.64 5.08 5.83
C LEU A 46 -2.94 4.37 5.40
N TRP A 47 -2.88 3.06 5.19
CA TRP A 47 -4.06 2.26 4.86
C TRP A 47 -5.12 2.28 5.98
N GLU A 48 -4.73 2.13 7.25
CA GLU A 48 -5.65 2.18 8.38
C GLU A 48 -6.42 3.49 8.45
N ARG A 49 -5.75 4.63 8.19
CA ARG A 49 -6.41 5.95 8.14
C ARG A 49 -7.41 6.05 6.99
N MET A 50 -7.03 5.57 5.81
CA MET A 50 -7.95 5.54 4.66
C MET A 50 -9.15 4.64 4.92
N GLN A 51 -8.93 3.47 5.51
CA GLN A 51 -9.98 2.53 5.87
C GLN A 51 -10.96 3.15 6.88
N GLN A 52 -10.45 3.78 7.95
CA GLN A 52 -11.28 4.40 8.98
C GLN A 52 -12.18 5.50 8.41
N GLU A 53 -11.61 6.42 7.63
CA GLU A 53 -12.35 7.53 7.02
C GLU A 53 -13.41 7.05 6.03
N MET A 54 -13.08 6.04 5.21
CA MET A 54 -14.01 5.47 4.25
C MET A 54 -15.14 4.70 4.95
N ASP A 55 -14.80 3.89 5.97
CA ASP A 55 -15.75 3.11 6.76
C ASP A 55 -16.76 4.00 7.49
N ALA A 56 -16.31 5.13 8.05
CA ALA A 56 -17.19 6.12 8.68
C ALA A 56 -18.26 6.63 7.70
N ARG A 57 -17.85 7.07 6.51
CA ARG A 57 -18.77 7.58 5.47
C ARG A 57 -19.74 6.53 4.96
N ILE A 58 -19.28 5.29 4.83
CA ILE A 58 -20.13 4.16 4.41
C ILE A 58 -21.22 3.89 5.46
N LYS A 59 -20.85 3.93 6.75
CA LYS A 59 -21.79 3.75 7.86
C LYS A 59 -22.78 4.90 8.00
N GLU A 60 -22.36 6.13 7.73
CA GLU A 60 -23.25 7.30 7.66
C GLU A 60 -24.35 7.14 6.59
N ALA A 61 -24.05 6.41 5.51
CA ALA A 61 -25.03 6.05 4.48
C ALA A 61 -25.97 4.89 4.88
N GLY A 62 -25.89 4.39 6.12
CA GLY A 62 -26.76 3.33 6.66
C GLY A 62 -26.29 1.91 6.38
N ALA A 63 -25.11 1.72 5.81
CA ALA A 63 -24.56 0.40 5.54
C ALA A 63 -23.93 -0.23 6.80
N GLN A 64 -23.87 -1.57 6.81
CA GLN A 64 -23.20 -2.35 7.85
C GLN A 64 -22.15 -3.27 7.20
N ASN A 65 -21.01 -3.41 7.86
CA ASN A 65 -19.95 -4.31 7.39
C ASN A 65 -20.39 -5.77 7.58
N ALA A 66 -20.08 -6.60 6.58
CA ALA A 66 -20.24 -8.04 6.64
C ALA A 66 -18.94 -8.70 6.17
N TYR A 67 -18.65 -9.89 6.68
CA TYR A 67 -17.47 -10.68 6.29
C TYR A 67 -17.92 -12.02 5.73
N PHE A 68 -17.58 -12.26 4.47
CA PHE A 68 -17.92 -13.48 3.74
C PHE A 68 -16.71 -14.40 3.63
N PRO A 69 -16.90 -15.71 3.39
CA PRO A 69 -15.81 -16.64 3.20
C PRO A 69 -14.89 -16.24 2.03
N LEU A 70 -13.57 -16.35 2.24
CA LEU A 70 -12.57 -16.11 1.19
C LEU A 70 -12.66 -17.15 0.07
N LEU A 71 -12.94 -18.40 0.43
CA LEU A 71 -13.10 -19.49 -0.52
C LEU A 71 -14.58 -19.61 -0.90
N THR A 72 -14.87 -19.68 -2.20
CA THR A 72 -16.19 -20.06 -2.72
C THR A 72 -16.14 -21.49 -3.23
N LEU A 73 -17.28 -22.19 -3.20
CA LEU A 73 -17.37 -23.53 -3.73
C LEU A 73 -17.23 -23.48 -5.26
N GLN A 74 -16.33 -24.28 -5.80
CA GLN A 74 -16.25 -24.53 -7.23
C GLN A 74 -17.38 -25.51 -7.58
N LEU A 75 -18.40 -25.07 -8.33
CA LEU A 75 -19.35 -25.96 -9.01
C LEU A 75 -18.81 -26.34 -10.39
#